data_AF-A0A1D2MZU6-F1
#
_entry.id   AF-A0A1D2MZU6-F1
#
_cell.length_a   1.000
_cell.length_b   1.000
_cell.length_c   1.000
_cell.angle_alpha   90.00
_cell.angle_beta   90.00
_cell.angle_gamma   90.00
#
_symmetry.space_group_name_H-M   'P 1'
#
loop_
_entity.id
_entity.type
_entity.pdbx_description
1 polymer ?
#
loop_
_entity_poly.entity_id
_entity_poly.type
_entity_poly.pdbx_seq_one_letter_code
_entity_poly.pdbx_strand_id
1 'polypeptide(L)'
;MAVYGWNYGGYLTMSILAFDEENMFRCGAAIAPISKWEFLDSAYVEKFMSLPNFTYNFRGYEEADLTRLVPRLKNKNFIIVHGTADEKVHFQHTMYLTKALIKEGVSFNEQIYPDEGNKLKGVLNHLYSTMEAYFERTFDPLDWDDWDKATMFGLRM
;
A
#
# COMPACT_ATOMS: atom_id res chain seq x y z
N MET A 1 8.97 -11.90 -0.68
CA MET A 1 8.48 -11.42 0.66
C MET A 1 7.23 -10.56 0.46
N ALA A 2 6.47 -10.25 1.53
CA ALA A 2 5.36 -9.29 1.51
C ALA A 2 5.61 -8.16 2.52
N VAL A 3 5.04 -6.99 2.23
CA VAL A 3 5.05 -5.82 3.14
C VAL A 3 3.63 -5.31 3.33
N TYR A 4 3.24 -4.99 4.56
CA TYR A 4 1.96 -4.36 4.82
C TYR A 4 2.08 -3.32 5.91
N GLY A 5 1.15 -2.38 5.92
CA GLY A 5 1.10 -1.36 6.94
C GLY A 5 -0.19 -0.56 6.94
N TRP A 6 -0.40 0.15 8.04
CA TRP A 6 -1.59 0.96 8.30
C TRP A 6 -1.20 2.44 8.41
N ASN A 7 -2.00 3.36 7.87
CA ASN A 7 -1.77 4.81 7.92
C ASN A 7 -0.44 5.18 7.26
N TYR A 8 0.50 5.73 8.05
CA TYR A 8 1.87 5.95 7.60
C TYR A 8 2.58 4.67 7.17
N GLY A 9 2.28 3.53 7.80
CA GLY A 9 2.75 2.23 7.33
C GLY A 9 2.19 1.86 5.95
N GLY A 10 0.96 2.28 5.63
CA GLY A 10 0.38 2.14 4.29
C GLY A 10 1.11 3.02 3.27
N TYR A 11 1.44 4.26 3.65
CA TYR A 11 2.29 5.14 2.85
C TYR A 11 3.67 4.52 2.57
N LEU A 12 4.33 4.00 3.61
CA LEU A 12 5.62 3.33 3.47
C LEU A 12 5.51 2.06 2.64
N THR A 13 4.46 1.27 2.79
CA THR A 13 4.23 0.06 1.98
C THR A 13 4.21 0.40 0.50
N MET A 14 3.44 1.42 0.11
CA MET A 14 3.38 1.88 -1.30
C MET A 14 4.70 2.46 -1.77
N SER A 15 5.38 3.25 -0.94
CA SER A 15 6.69 3.81 -1.25
C SER A 15 7.74 2.71 -1.45
N ILE A 16 7.82 1.73 -0.55
CA ILE A 16 8.74 0.60 -0.65
C ILE A 16 8.50 -0.15 -1.97
N LEU A 17 7.25 -0.46 -2.30
CA LEU A 17 6.93 -1.12 -3.57
C LEU A 17 7.34 -0.27 -4.80
N ALA A 18 7.19 1.05 -4.73
CA ALA A 18 7.58 1.96 -5.81
C ALA A 18 9.10 2.09 -6.00
N PHE A 19 9.90 1.85 -4.95
CA PHE A 19 11.36 1.91 -4.98
C PHE A 19 12.03 0.52 -4.98
N ASP A 20 11.26 -0.56 -4.94
CA ASP A 20 11.75 -1.94 -5.00
C ASP A 20 12.15 -2.32 -6.44
N GLU A 21 13.32 -1.87 -6.88
CA GLU A 21 13.83 -2.16 -8.24
C GLU A 21 14.21 -3.64 -8.42
N GLU A 22 14.62 -4.32 -7.34
CA GLU A 22 15.05 -5.72 -7.35
C GLU A 22 13.90 -6.73 -7.20
N ASN A 23 12.65 -6.26 -7.08
CA ASN A 23 11.46 -7.11 -6.88
C ASN A 23 11.56 -8.04 -5.65
N MET A 24 12.14 -7.56 -4.56
CA MET A 24 12.24 -8.31 -3.30
C MET A 24 10.85 -8.60 -2.70
N PHE A 25 9.92 -7.66 -2.90
CA PHE A 25 8.54 -7.76 -2.44
C PHE A 25 7.64 -8.24 -3.57
N ARG A 26 7.04 -9.42 -3.39
CA ARG A 26 6.10 -10.00 -4.34
C ARG A 26 4.75 -9.29 -4.32
N CYS A 27 4.37 -8.79 -3.14
CA CYS A 27 3.18 -8.00 -2.96
C CYS A 27 3.21 -7.11 -1.71
N GLY A 28 2.26 -6.18 -1.62
CA GLY A 28 1.98 -5.51 -0.36
C GLY A 28 0.52 -5.16 -0.11
N ALA A 29 0.22 -4.77 1.12
CA ALA A 29 -1.12 -4.36 1.55
C ALA A 29 -1.07 -3.04 2.32
N ALA A 30 -1.72 -2.01 1.78
CA ALA A 30 -1.73 -0.66 2.34
C ALA A 30 -3.11 -0.34 2.91
N ILE A 31 -3.22 -0.27 4.23
CA ILE A 31 -4.46 0.04 4.95
C ILE A 31 -4.47 1.54 5.30
N ALA A 32 -5.55 2.23 4.95
CA ALA A 32 -5.73 3.67 5.09
C ALA A 32 -4.48 4.49 4.70
N PRO A 33 -3.92 4.32 3.48
CA PRO A 33 -2.66 4.96 3.12
C PRO A 33 -2.80 6.48 3.02
N ILE A 34 -1.83 7.19 3.58
CA ILE A 34 -1.68 8.63 3.36
C ILE A 34 -1.12 8.82 1.94
N SER A 35 -1.91 9.38 1.03
CA SER A 35 -1.45 9.63 -0.35
C SER A 35 -0.83 11.01 -0.57
N LYS A 36 -1.33 12.02 0.13
CA LYS A 36 -0.98 13.42 -0.07
C LYS A 36 -0.96 14.14 1.26
N TRP A 37 0.19 14.68 1.64
CA TRP A 37 0.42 15.23 2.98
C TRP A 37 -0.43 16.46 3.28
N GLU A 38 -0.82 17.23 2.27
CA GLU A 38 -1.68 18.41 2.41
C GLU A 38 -3.13 18.09 2.82
N PHE A 39 -3.55 16.82 2.75
CA PHE A 39 -4.89 16.42 3.21
C PHE A 39 -4.96 16.04 4.69
N LEU A 40 -3.80 15.89 5.35
CA LEU A 40 -3.73 15.62 6.78
C LEU A 40 -3.83 16.90 7.62
N ASP A 41 -4.07 16.72 8.92
CA ASP A 41 -4.11 17.81 9.89
C ASP A 41 -2.80 18.62 9.91
N SER A 42 -2.93 19.95 9.82
CA SER A 42 -1.77 20.85 9.71
C SER A 42 -0.84 20.77 10.91
N ALA A 43 -1.35 20.60 12.14
CA ALA A 43 -0.51 20.53 13.33
C ALA A 43 0.39 19.29 13.32
N TYR A 44 -0.09 18.18 12.74
CA TYR A 44 0.73 16.99 12.55
C TYR A 44 1.75 17.19 11.43
N VAL A 45 1.31 17.63 10.26
CA VAL A 45 2.15 17.67 9.06
C VAL A 45 3.21 18.75 9.18
N GLU A 46 2.87 19.96 9.58
CA GLU A 46 3.82 21.08 9.66
C GLU A 46 4.93 20.83 10.69
N LYS A 47 4.64 20.06 11.75
CA LYS A 47 5.64 19.63 12.73
C LYS A 47 6.78 18.82 12.11
N PHE A 48 6.50 18.01 11.08
CA PHE A 48 7.49 17.13 10.46
C PHE A 48 7.94 17.60 9.06
N MET A 49 7.05 18.24 8.31
CA MET A 49 7.26 18.64 6.92
C MET A 49 7.41 20.15 6.75
N SER A 50 7.25 20.98 7.79
CA SER A 50 7.15 22.45 7.68
C SER A 50 5.99 22.90 6.76
N LEU A 51 5.90 24.20 6.46
CA LEU A 51 4.82 24.75 5.64
C LEU A 51 4.94 24.31 4.16
N PRO A 52 3.82 23.98 3.49
CA PRO A 52 3.78 23.57 2.09
C PRO A 52 3.85 24.77 1.12
N ASN A 53 4.81 25.67 1.31
CA ASN A 53 5.02 26.82 0.43
C ASN A 53 6.44 26.82 -0.16
N PHE A 54 6.65 27.65 -1.20
CA PHE A 54 7.91 27.73 -1.94
C PHE A 54 9.11 28.12 -1.08
N THR A 55 8.88 28.83 0.04
CA THR A 55 9.94 29.31 0.91
C THR A 55 10.39 28.26 1.93
N TYR A 56 9.52 27.32 2.31
CA TYR A 56 9.82 26.32 3.34
C TYR A 56 10.07 24.93 2.75
N ASN A 57 9.04 24.18 2.34
CA ASN A 57 9.22 22.79 1.93
C ASN A 57 8.32 22.30 0.78
N PHE A 58 7.94 23.17 -0.17
CA PHE A 58 7.12 22.77 -1.31
C PHE A 58 7.62 21.49 -2.02
N ARG A 59 8.93 21.39 -2.24
CA ARG A 59 9.55 20.24 -2.90
C ARG A 59 9.41 18.95 -2.09
N GLY A 60 9.51 19.00 -0.76
CA GLY A 60 9.33 17.82 0.08
C GLY A 60 7.91 17.28 0.05
N TYR A 61 6.90 18.16 0.01
CA TYR A 61 5.51 17.73 -0.18
C TYR A 61 5.29 17.10 -1.55
N GLU A 62 5.90 17.69 -2.59
CA GLU A 62 5.83 17.16 -3.95
C GLU A 62 6.49 15.78 -4.05
N GLU A 63 7.70 15.60 -3.53
CA GLU A 63 8.43 14.33 -3.57
C GLU A 63 7.76 13.23 -2.71
N ALA A 64 7.05 13.62 -1.66
CA ALA A 64 6.34 12.70 -0.76
C ALA A 64 4.89 12.39 -1.21
N ASP A 65 4.41 12.94 -2.33
CA ASP A 65 3.09 12.62 -2.88
C ASP A 65 3.11 11.24 -3.56
N LEU A 66 2.37 10.27 -3.00
CA LEU A 66 2.29 8.91 -3.55
C LEU A 66 1.76 8.87 -4.98
N THR A 67 0.93 9.84 -5.38
CA THR A 67 0.39 9.87 -6.74
C THR A 67 1.46 10.08 -7.80
N ARG A 68 2.60 10.68 -7.44
CA ARG A 68 3.76 10.80 -8.33
C ARG A 68 4.57 9.51 -8.41
N LEU A 69 4.45 8.64 -7.42
CA LEU A 69 5.13 7.33 -7.40
C LEU A 69 4.35 6.27 -8.18
N VAL A 70 3.08 6.52 -8.50
CA VAL A 70 2.20 5.60 -9.24
C VAL A 70 2.83 5.00 -10.51
N PRO A 71 3.54 5.75 -11.38
CA PRO A 71 4.16 5.15 -12.56
C PRO A 71 5.17 4.04 -12.23
N ARG A 72 5.77 4.06 -11.04
CA ARG A 72 6.72 3.04 -10.55
C ARG A 72 6.02 1.80 -9.96
N LEU A 73 4.72 1.87 -9.73
CA LEU A 73 3.92 0.75 -9.22
C LEU A 73 3.44 -0.18 -10.34
N LYS A 74 3.81 0.09 -11.61
CA LYS A 74 3.53 -0.81 -12.73
C LYS A 74 4.16 -2.17 -12.45
N ASN A 75 3.39 -3.23 -12.69
CA ASN A 75 3.76 -4.63 -12.44
C ASN A 75 4.02 -4.99 -10.97
N LYS A 76 3.65 -4.12 -10.01
CA LYS A 76 3.65 -4.44 -8.57
C LYS A 76 2.27 -4.94 -8.16
N ASN A 77 2.24 -5.94 -7.29
CA ASN A 77 0.98 -6.43 -6.72
C ASN A 77 0.70 -5.75 -5.39
N PHE A 78 -0.40 -5.05 -5.29
CA PHE A 78 -0.83 -4.51 -4.00
C PHE A 78 -2.35 -4.49 -3.86
N ILE A 79 -2.77 -4.47 -2.60
CA ILE A 79 -4.15 -4.19 -2.19
C ILE A 79 -4.19 -2.90 -1.36
N ILE A 80 -5.13 -2.02 -1.68
CA ILE A 80 -5.46 -0.84 -0.89
C ILE A 80 -6.71 -1.13 -0.09
N VAL A 81 -6.69 -0.83 1.20
CA VAL A 81 -7.84 -1.04 2.09
C VAL A 81 -8.19 0.26 2.78
N HIS A 82 -9.47 0.64 2.85
CA HIS A 82 -9.86 1.88 3.54
C HIS A 82 -11.32 1.83 4.03
N GLY A 83 -11.58 2.41 5.20
CA GLY A 83 -12.93 2.72 5.68
C GLY A 83 -13.47 4.04 5.12
N THR A 84 -14.75 4.11 4.77
CA THR A 84 -15.32 5.34 4.18
C THR A 84 -15.58 6.44 5.20
N ALA A 85 -15.66 6.10 6.49
CA ALA A 85 -15.89 7.04 7.59
C ALA A 85 -14.61 7.34 8.39
N ASP A 86 -13.43 7.18 7.77
CA ASP A 86 -12.15 7.49 8.38
C ASP A 86 -12.00 8.99 8.67
N GLU A 87 -11.93 9.33 9.96
CA GLU A 87 -11.83 10.69 10.46
C GLU A 87 -10.38 11.19 10.58
N LYS A 88 -9.38 10.31 10.45
CA LYS A 88 -7.96 10.63 10.64
C LYS A 88 -7.20 10.73 9.33
N VAL A 89 -7.31 9.70 8.50
CA VAL A 89 -6.78 9.68 7.15
C VAL A 89 -7.99 9.63 6.25
N HIS A 90 -8.55 10.79 5.91
CA HIS A 90 -9.82 10.85 5.21
C HIS A 90 -9.82 9.97 3.94
N PHE A 91 -10.94 9.32 3.64
CA PHE A 91 -11.09 8.41 2.49
C PHE A 91 -10.68 9.05 1.14
N GLN A 92 -10.72 10.38 1.06
CA GLN A 92 -10.17 11.18 -0.04
C GLN A 92 -8.73 10.79 -0.42
N HIS A 93 -7.90 10.38 0.53
CA HIS A 93 -6.55 9.92 0.25
C HIS A 93 -6.53 8.73 -0.71
N THR A 94 -7.32 7.69 -0.41
CA THR A 94 -7.44 6.53 -1.28
C THR A 94 -8.05 6.93 -2.61
N MET A 95 -9.14 7.70 -2.63
CA MET A 95 -9.75 8.13 -3.90
C MET A 95 -8.81 8.91 -4.80
N TYR A 96 -7.96 9.76 -4.23
CA TYR A 96 -6.96 10.51 -4.99
C TYR A 96 -5.87 9.59 -5.56
N LEU A 97 -5.41 8.60 -4.79
CA LEU A 97 -4.45 7.59 -5.23
C LEU A 97 -5.04 6.68 -6.31
N THR A 98 -6.25 6.15 -6.09
CA THR A 98 -6.99 5.29 -7.02
C THR A 98 -7.23 6.01 -8.36
N LYS A 99 -7.58 7.30 -8.33
CA LYS A 99 -7.67 8.12 -9.56
C LYS A 99 -6.35 8.18 -10.33
N ALA A 100 -5.22 8.36 -9.64
CA ALA A 100 -3.90 8.39 -10.27
C ALA A 100 -3.51 7.01 -10.85
N LEU A 101 -3.76 5.93 -10.10
CA LEU A 101 -3.54 4.55 -10.55
C LEU A 101 -4.30 4.25 -11.85
N ILE A 102 -5.59 4.60 -11.90
CA ILE A 102 -6.43 4.43 -13.09
C ILE A 102 -5.87 5.24 -14.26
N LYS A 103 -5.50 6.50 -14.03
CA LYS A 103 -4.95 7.38 -15.07
C LYS A 103 -3.68 6.81 -15.70
N GLU A 104 -2.81 6.18 -14.90
CA GLU A 104 -1.55 5.60 -15.35
C GLU A 104 -1.66 4.14 -15.83
N GLY A 105 -2.88 3.58 -15.82
CA GLY A 105 -3.15 2.21 -16.26
C GLY A 105 -2.54 1.14 -15.34
N VAL A 106 -2.34 1.45 -14.06
CA VAL A 106 -1.81 0.52 -13.07
C VAL A 106 -2.95 -0.35 -12.56
N SER A 107 -2.77 -1.68 -12.59
CA SER A 107 -3.71 -2.63 -12.00
C SER A 107 -3.49 -2.72 -10.49
N PHE A 108 -4.56 -2.76 -9.71
CA PHE A 108 -4.52 -2.83 -8.24
C PHE A 108 -5.74 -3.59 -7.71
N ASN A 109 -5.66 -4.03 -6.46
CA ASN A 109 -6.81 -4.54 -5.72
C ASN A 109 -7.25 -3.46 -4.70
N GLU A 110 -8.54 -3.37 -4.43
CA GLU A 110 -9.08 -2.41 -3.47
C GLU A 110 -10.20 -3.08 -2.64
N GLN A 111 -10.16 -2.88 -1.33
CA GLN A 111 -11.21 -3.30 -0.40
C GLN A 111 -11.68 -2.07 0.39
N ILE A 112 -12.95 -1.72 0.21
CA ILE A 112 -13.56 -0.59 0.93
C ILE A 112 -14.49 -1.12 2.01
N TYR A 113 -14.46 -0.48 3.18
CA TYR A 113 -15.35 -0.79 4.29
C TYR A 113 -16.30 0.41 4.54
N PRO A 114 -17.58 0.30 4.15
CA PRO A 114 -18.57 1.33 4.42
C PRO A 114 -18.73 1.58 5.93
N ASP A 115 -18.92 2.85 6.30
CA ASP A 115 -19.20 3.33 7.66
C ASP A 115 -18.13 3.02 8.73
N GLU A 116 -17.00 2.44 8.33
CA GLU A 116 -15.88 2.16 9.21
C GLU A 116 -14.90 3.34 9.26
N GLY A 117 -14.48 3.67 10.48
CA GLY A 117 -13.44 4.67 10.74
C GLY A 117 -12.02 4.10 10.63
N ASN A 118 -11.03 4.88 11.05
CA ASN A 118 -9.60 4.55 10.86
C ASN A 118 -9.16 3.19 11.40
N LYS A 119 -9.85 2.67 12.42
CA LYS A 119 -9.51 1.42 13.10
C LYS A 119 -10.21 0.19 12.53
N LEU A 120 -11.15 0.36 11.60
CA LEU A 120 -11.91 -0.74 10.97
C LEU A 120 -12.49 -1.73 12.00
N LYS A 121 -12.97 -1.24 13.14
CA LYS A 121 -13.26 -2.06 14.33
C LYS A 121 -14.36 -3.07 14.07
N GLY A 122 -15.39 -2.71 13.31
CA GLY A 122 -16.53 -3.60 13.06
C GLY A 122 -16.23 -4.71 12.06
N VAL A 123 -15.08 -4.62 11.36
CA VAL A 123 -14.77 -5.47 10.20
C VAL A 123 -13.40 -6.15 10.28
N LEU A 124 -12.71 -6.13 11.43
CA LEU A 124 -11.36 -6.69 11.57
C LEU A 124 -11.26 -8.16 11.11
N ASN A 125 -12.25 -8.99 11.43
CA ASN A 125 -12.26 -10.39 10.98
C ASN A 125 -12.30 -10.50 9.45
N HIS A 126 -13.14 -9.68 8.80
CA HIS A 126 -13.22 -9.64 7.34
C HIS A 126 -11.94 -9.05 6.73
N LEU A 127 -11.36 -8.02 7.35
CA LEU A 127 -10.10 -7.42 6.95
C LEU A 127 -8.98 -8.45 6.89
N TYR A 128 -8.75 -9.19 7.99
CA TYR A 128 -7.67 -10.17 8.03
C TYR A 128 -7.93 -11.33 7.07
N SER A 129 -9.16 -11.84 6.98
CA SER A 129 -9.50 -12.88 5.99
C SER A 129 -9.29 -12.42 4.55
N THR A 130 -9.62 -11.17 4.23
CA THR A 130 -9.38 -10.59 2.90
C THR A 130 -7.90 -10.48 2.60
N MET A 131 -7.09 -10.05 3.59
CA MET A 131 -5.64 -9.94 3.44
C MET A 131 -4.97 -11.30 3.28
N GLU A 132 -5.40 -12.30 4.06
CA GLU A 132 -4.93 -13.69 3.93
C GLU A 132 -5.20 -14.22 2.52
N ALA A 133 -6.45 -14.14 2.06
CA ALA A 133 -6.83 -14.59 0.71
C ALA A 133 -6.06 -13.85 -0.39
N TYR A 134 -5.80 -12.54 -0.20
CA TYR A 134 -4.99 -11.76 -1.12
C TYR A 134 -3.54 -12.26 -1.18
N PHE A 135 -2.93 -12.51 -0.01
CA PHE A 135 -1.56 -12.99 0.06
C PHE A 135 -1.43 -14.41 -0.50
N GLU A 136 -2.31 -15.34 -0.12
CA GLU A 136 -2.34 -16.70 -0.66
C GLU A 136 -2.35 -16.68 -2.19
N ARG A 137 -3.30 -15.97 -2.80
CA ARG A 137 -3.40 -15.84 -4.27
C ARG A 137 -2.15 -15.24 -4.92
N THR A 138 -1.42 -14.37 -4.23
CA THR A 138 -0.26 -13.70 -4.80
C THR A 138 1.04 -14.49 -4.61
N PHE A 139 1.09 -15.37 -3.60
CA PHE A 139 2.22 -16.26 -3.34
C PHE A 139 2.09 -17.63 -4.00
N ASP A 140 0.87 -18.13 -4.20
CA ASP A 140 0.60 -19.34 -4.98
C ASP A 140 0.70 -19.04 -6.48
N PRO A 141 1.48 -19.83 -7.23
CA PRO A 141 1.39 -21.28 -7.22
C PRO A 141 2.59 -21.90 -6.49
N LEU A 142 2.33 -22.71 -5.47
CA LEU A 142 3.18 -23.85 -5.18
C LEU A 142 3.17 -24.77 -6.40
N ASP A 143 4.06 -24.51 -7.36
CA ASP A 143 4.48 -25.51 -8.32
C ASP A 143 5.05 -26.68 -7.50
N TRP A 144 4.32 -27.79 -7.49
CA TRP A 144 4.76 -29.05 -6.88
C TRP A 144 6.14 -29.48 -7.40
N ASP A 145 6.55 -29.00 -8.58
CA ASP A 145 7.86 -29.20 -9.19
C ASP A 145 9.04 -28.60 -8.39
N ASP A 146 8.84 -27.60 -7.53
CA ASP A 146 9.95 -27.03 -6.74
C ASP A 146 10.26 -27.84 -5.48
N TRP A 147 9.28 -28.56 -4.92
CA TRP A 147 9.50 -29.51 -3.83
C TRP A 147 10.23 -30.77 -4.30
N ASP A 148 9.95 -31.24 -5.52
CA ASP A 148 10.64 -32.38 -6.11
C ASP A 148 12.11 -32.08 -6.47
N LYS A 149 12.42 -30.84 -6.89
CA LYS A 149 13.81 -30.41 -7.11
C LYS A 149 14.60 -30.29 -5.81
N ALA A 150 13.98 -29.78 -4.74
CA ALA A 150 14.65 -29.66 -3.44
C ALA A 150 14.92 -31.02 -2.78
N THR A 151 14.05 -32.01 -2.98
CA THR A 151 14.21 -33.37 -2.45
C THR A 151 15.11 -34.27 -3.32
N MET A 152 15.17 -34.05 -4.64
CA MET A 152 16.09 -34.79 -5.53
C MET A 152 17.57 -34.52 -5.26
N PHE A 153 17.94 -33.33 -4.76
CA PHE A 153 19.34 -33.02 -4.42
C PHE A 153 19.81 -33.65 -3.10
N GLY A 154 18.91 -34.19 -2.27
CA GLY A 154 19.23 -34.82 -0.98
C GLY A 154 19.41 -36.34 -1.01
N LEU A 155 19.20 -37.01 -2.16
CA LEU A 155 19.20 -38.48 -2.26
C LEU A 155 20.18 -39.04 -3.31
N ARG A 156 21.22 -38.29 -3.67
CA ARG A 156 22.37 -38.80 -4.42
C ARG A 156 23.68 -38.55 -3.65
N MET A 157 23.89 -39.29 -2.56
CA MET A 157 25.21 -39.75 -2.10
C MET A 157 25.05 -41.11 -1.44
#